data_AF-A0A2T0RMV8-F1
#
_entry.id   AF-A0A2T0RMV8-F1
#
_cell.length_a   1.000
_cell.length_b   1.000
_cell.length_c   1.000
_cell.angle_alpha   90.00
_cell.angle_beta   90.00
_cell.angle_gamma   90.00
#
_symmetry.space_group_name_H-M   'P 1'
#
loop_
_entity.id
_entity.type
_entity.pdbx_description
1 polymer ?
#
loop_
_entity_poly.entity_id
_entity_poly.type
_entity_poly.pdbx_seq_one_letter_code
_entity_poly.pdbx_strand_id
1 'polypeptide(L)'
;MARTSFFILAGATALTLFAAAGTAVFDRSAPALAAAGEKLFPDLDARSATIASVTVRDGDFEAVIQRRDGIFVDAASGYPVAQDALQELVGSIGLAEIAEAKTTDPTRHADLGLADPTAGDGAGTEVILENAEGGRIAHVIAGDRDITLGGTTGGQFLRRGDENETWLARARIEPPTRRAGWFETRLFETDADRITSATLQPATGAAIAFERSGDDFIIGANLLDGKEQDDGHVARIPRLFETLDFADVRPDGGEADTGVHLSASMEAGTHITLHTLPGSEGDDRRWVRIEVQGETKAADALRSRVDGFAFALSANDAKILGWTLADLSEDTAS
;
A
#
# COMPACT_ATOMS: atom_id res chain seq x y z
N MET A 1 -9.98 -28.52 78.68
CA MET A 1 -10.49 -29.01 77.37
C MET A 1 -10.94 -27.90 76.40
N ALA A 2 -10.47 -26.64 76.53
CA ALA A 2 -10.95 -25.54 75.67
C ALA A 2 -9.96 -25.06 74.58
N ARG A 3 -8.67 -25.39 74.69
CA ARG A 3 -7.65 -24.95 73.72
C ARG A 3 -7.68 -25.74 72.41
N THR A 4 -7.98 -27.04 72.45
CA THR A 4 -7.98 -27.91 71.25
C THR A 4 -9.12 -27.57 70.28
N SER A 5 -10.30 -27.17 70.80
CA SER A 5 -11.46 -26.79 69.98
C SER A 5 -11.28 -25.46 69.23
N PHE A 6 -10.49 -24.53 69.78
CA PHE A 6 -10.21 -23.23 69.14
C PHE A 6 -9.26 -23.37 67.94
N PHE A 7 -8.24 -24.24 68.04
CA PHE A 7 -7.31 -24.49 66.94
C PHE A 7 -7.94 -25.26 65.78
N ILE A 8 -8.92 -26.14 66.06
CA ILE A 8 -9.66 -26.86 65.02
C ILE A 8 -10.58 -25.91 64.23
N LEU A 9 -11.23 -24.95 64.90
CA LEU A 9 -12.08 -23.96 64.23
C LEU A 9 -11.27 -22.92 63.43
N ALA A 10 -10.11 -22.50 63.94
CA ALA A 10 -9.21 -21.59 63.24
C ALA A 10 -8.59 -22.24 61.98
N GLY A 11 -8.25 -23.53 62.04
CA GLY A 11 -7.78 -24.30 60.88
C GLY A 11 -8.84 -24.47 59.79
N ALA A 12 -10.10 -24.73 60.17
CA ALA A 12 -11.20 -24.85 59.23
C ALA A 12 -11.51 -23.52 58.51
N THR A 13 -11.40 -22.39 59.22
CA THR A 13 -11.64 -21.05 58.64
C THR A 13 -10.53 -20.63 57.68
N ALA A 14 -9.27 -20.98 57.98
CA ALA A 14 -8.14 -20.74 57.08
C ALA A 14 -8.22 -21.60 55.80
N LEU A 15 -8.71 -22.84 55.90
CA LEU A 15 -8.90 -23.72 54.74
C LEU A 15 -9.99 -23.21 53.80
N THR A 16 -11.08 -22.64 54.33
CA THR A 16 -12.14 -22.01 53.51
C THR A 16 -11.67 -20.73 52.82
N LEU A 17 -10.80 -19.94 53.46
CA LEU A 17 -10.20 -18.75 52.83
C LEU A 17 -9.21 -19.12 51.72
N PHE A 18 -8.46 -20.22 51.86
CA PHE A 18 -7.59 -20.74 50.80
C PHE A 18 -8.39 -21.38 49.65
N ALA A 19 -9.51 -22.06 49.93
CA ALA A 19 -10.40 -22.59 48.90
C ALA A 19 -11.15 -21.47 48.13
N ALA A 20 -11.52 -20.39 48.82
CA ALA A 20 -12.12 -19.20 48.20
C ALA A 20 -11.09 -18.38 47.39
N ALA A 21 -9.84 -18.27 47.86
CA ALA A 21 -8.75 -17.65 47.09
C ALA A 21 -8.32 -18.50 45.89
N GLY A 22 -8.40 -19.83 45.99
CA GLY A 22 -8.12 -20.76 44.88
C GLY A 22 -9.15 -20.68 43.76
N THR A 23 -10.43 -20.50 44.07
CA THR A 23 -11.50 -20.36 43.06
C THR A 23 -11.46 -19.02 42.32
N ALA A 24 -11.07 -17.93 43.00
CA ALA A 24 -10.91 -16.62 42.37
C ALA A 24 -9.77 -16.54 41.33
N VAL A 25 -8.78 -17.45 41.38
CA VAL A 25 -7.68 -17.50 40.39
C VAL A 25 -8.04 -18.32 39.15
N PHE A 26 -9.04 -19.20 39.24
CA PHE A 26 -9.50 -20.06 38.14
C PHE A 26 -10.69 -19.51 37.34
N ASP A 27 -11.35 -18.44 37.80
CA ASP A 27 -12.48 -17.80 37.12
C ASP A 27 -12.08 -16.73 36.08
N ARG A 28 -10.99 -16.93 35.34
CA ARG A 28 -10.62 -16.06 34.21
C ARG A 28 -11.43 -16.31 32.92
N SER A 29 -12.38 -17.26 32.95
CA SER A 29 -13.22 -17.58 31.78
C SER A 29 -14.52 -16.78 31.70
N ALA A 30 -14.91 -16.07 32.78
CA ALA A 30 -16.14 -15.28 32.82
C ALA A 30 -16.14 -14.01 31.93
N PRO A 31 -15.01 -13.30 31.67
CA PRO A 31 -15.00 -12.16 30.75
C PRO A 31 -15.21 -12.54 29.27
N ALA A 32 -14.78 -13.73 28.88
CA ALA A 32 -14.69 -14.16 27.47
C ALA A 32 -16.05 -14.32 26.76
N LEU A 33 -17.10 -14.72 27.46
CA LEU A 33 -18.45 -14.84 26.89
C LEU A 33 -19.20 -13.49 26.86
N ALA A 34 -18.79 -12.53 27.69
CA ALA A 34 -19.46 -11.24 27.81
C ALA A 34 -19.17 -10.29 26.63
N ALA A 35 -17.98 -10.42 26.00
CA ALA A 35 -17.55 -9.53 24.91
C ALA A 35 -17.98 -9.99 23.50
N ALA A 36 -18.56 -11.19 23.36
CA ALA A 36 -18.98 -11.69 22.06
C ALA A 36 -20.10 -10.79 21.47
N GLY A 37 -19.92 -10.35 20.23
CA GLY A 37 -20.81 -9.40 19.55
C GLY A 37 -20.43 -7.93 19.74
N GLU A 38 -19.49 -7.62 20.63
CA GLU A 38 -18.98 -6.25 20.80
C GLU A 38 -17.97 -5.89 19.70
N LYS A 39 -17.89 -4.61 19.35
CA LYS A 39 -16.82 -4.11 18.49
C LYS A 39 -15.49 -4.16 19.22
N LEU A 40 -14.42 -4.57 18.52
CA LEU A 40 -13.07 -4.57 19.10
C LEU A 40 -12.62 -3.15 19.49
N PHE A 41 -13.02 -2.14 18.70
CA PHE A 41 -12.80 -0.71 18.94
C PHE A 41 -14.14 0.05 18.93
N PRO A 42 -14.92 0.03 20.02
CA PRO A 42 -16.30 0.56 20.03
C PRO A 42 -16.39 2.08 19.81
N ASP A 43 -15.34 2.82 20.15
CA ASP A 43 -15.31 4.28 20.01
C ASP A 43 -14.80 4.75 18.63
N LEU A 44 -14.36 3.85 17.75
CA LEU A 44 -13.73 4.22 16.49
C LEU A 44 -14.70 4.98 15.57
N ASP A 45 -15.96 4.57 15.47
CA ASP A 45 -16.95 5.24 14.62
C ASP A 45 -17.11 6.72 15.02
N ALA A 46 -17.23 6.98 16.32
CA ALA A 46 -17.38 8.33 16.87
C ALA A 46 -16.10 9.19 16.71
N ARG A 47 -14.93 8.55 16.61
CA ARG A 47 -13.62 9.22 16.53
C ARG A 47 -13.00 9.21 15.13
N SER A 48 -13.60 8.52 14.17
CA SER A 48 -13.07 8.33 12.81
C SER A 48 -12.75 9.65 12.10
N ALA A 49 -13.59 10.66 12.28
CA ALA A 49 -13.38 12.01 11.72
C ALA A 49 -12.18 12.76 12.32
N THR A 50 -11.64 12.30 13.45
CA THR A 50 -10.48 12.89 14.14
C THR A 50 -9.16 12.22 13.75
N ILE A 51 -9.19 11.16 12.95
CA ILE A 51 -7.99 10.47 12.46
C ILE A 51 -7.13 11.47 11.68
N ALA A 52 -5.87 11.59 12.09
CA ALA A 52 -4.88 12.46 11.46
C ALA A 52 -3.63 11.69 11.01
N SER A 53 -3.38 10.50 11.58
CA SER A 53 -2.28 9.62 11.19
C SER A 53 -2.74 8.17 11.14
N VAL A 54 -2.26 7.44 10.13
CA VAL A 54 -2.42 5.99 10.00
C VAL A 54 -1.06 5.38 9.72
N THR A 55 -0.62 4.49 10.58
CA THR A 55 0.62 3.73 10.42
C THR A 55 0.28 2.28 10.15
N VAL A 56 0.90 1.69 9.13
CA VAL A 56 0.80 0.26 8.82
C VAL A 56 2.20 -0.34 8.80
N ARG A 57 2.39 -1.46 9.50
CA ARG A 57 3.64 -2.24 9.50
C ARG A 57 3.39 -3.70 9.19
N ASP A 58 4.21 -4.25 8.31
CA ASP A 58 4.15 -5.65 7.88
C ASP A 58 5.56 -6.14 7.53
N GLY A 59 6.24 -6.84 8.44
CA GLY A 59 7.66 -7.16 8.27
C GLY A 59 8.51 -5.89 8.16
N ASP A 60 9.29 -5.79 7.08
CA ASP A 60 10.12 -4.62 6.77
C ASP A 60 9.34 -3.48 6.09
N PHE A 61 8.07 -3.70 5.72
CA PHE A 61 7.24 -2.67 5.12
C PHE A 61 6.63 -1.76 6.18
N GLU A 62 6.81 -0.45 6.02
CA GLU A 62 6.13 0.58 6.80
C GLU A 62 5.52 1.63 5.86
N ALA A 63 4.25 1.94 6.10
CA ALA A 63 3.56 3.08 5.51
C ALA A 63 3.06 4.00 6.62
N VAL A 64 3.37 5.30 6.50
CA VAL A 64 2.88 6.33 7.41
C VAL A 64 2.08 7.32 6.60
N ILE A 65 0.80 7.44 6.89
CA ILE A 65 -0.14 8.29 6.16
C ILE A 65 -0.59 9.39 7.09
N GLN A 66 -0.52 10.64 6.63
CA GLN A 66 -0.81 11.80 7.45
C GLN A 66 -1.82 12.72 6.77
N ARG A 67 -2.67 13.34 7.58
CA ARG A 67 -3.57 14.38 7.12
C ARG A 67 -2.83 15.71 6.97
N ARG A 68 -2.74 16.24 5.74
CA ARG A 68 -2.15 17.55 5.42
C ARG A 68 -3.12 18.33 4.54
N ASP A 69 -3.38 19.59 4.88
CA ASP A 69 -4.26 20.48 4.10
C ASP A 69 -5.65 19.89 3.76
N GLY A 70 -6.17 19.06 4.67
CA GLY A 70 -7.49 18.46 4.55
C GLY A 70 -7.53 17.11 3.83
N ILE A 71 -6.45 16.68 3.18
CA ILE A 71 -6.30 15.39 2.49
C ILE A 71 -5.33 14.47 3.22
N PHE A 72 -5.36 13.17 2.92
CA PHE A 72 -4.36 12.22 3.40
C PHE A 72 -3.26 12.05 2.36
N VAL A 73 -2.02 12.05 2.83
CA VAL A 73 -0.82 11.85 2.00
C VAL A 73 0.09 10.83 2.64
N ASP A 74 0.88 10.13 1.83
CA ASP A 74 2.00 9.35 2.34
C ASP A 74 3.05 10.31 2.93
N ALA A 75 3.50 10.04 4.15
CA ALA A 75 4.37 10.94 4.89
C ALA A 75 5.76 11.06 4.25
N ALA A 76 6.23 9.97 3.63
CA ALA A 76 7.54 9.90 3.00
C ALA A 76 7.58 10.64 1.66
N SER A 77 6.57 10.46 0.81
CA SER A 77 6.51 11.09 -0.51
C SER A 77 5.80 12.44 -0.52
N GLY A 78 4.86 12.67 0.41
CA GLY A 78 3.92 13.79 0.36
C GLY A 78 2.82 13.61 -0.69
N TYR A 79 2.76 12.46 -1.38
CA TYR A 79 1.78 12.21 -2.44
C TYR A 79 0.41 11.81 -1.86
N PRO A 80 -0.71 12.28 -2.46
CA PRO A 80 -2.05 11.89 -2.04
C PRO A 80 -2.27 10.38 -2.06
N VAL A 81 -2.84 9.83 -1.00
CA VAL A 81 -3.25 8.41 -0.95
C VAL A 81 -4.65 8.23 -1.53
N ALA A 82 -4.92 7.06 -2.09
CA ALA A 82 -6.24 6.66 -2.55
C ALA A 82 -7.21 6.64 -1.37
N GLN A 83 -8.27 7.44 -1.47
CA GLN A 83 -9.25 7.59 -0.38
C GLN A 83 -9.95 6.26 -0.06
N ASP A 84 -10.25 5.46 -1.08
CA ASP A 84 -10.94 4.17 -0.92
C ASP A 84 -10.12 3.18 -0.08
N ALA A 85 -8.79 3.11 -0.30
CA ALA A 85 -7.92 2.22 0.47
C ALA A 85 -7.92 2.56 1.97
N LEU A 86 -7.90 3.86 2.30
CA LEU A 86 -7.97 4.32 3.69
C LEU A 86 -9.35 4.08 4.31
N GLN A 87 -10.42 4.33 3.55
CA GLN A 87 -11.79 4.11 4.01
C GLN A 87 -12.08 2.63 4.25
N GLU A 88 -11.64 1.75 3.36
CA GLU A 88 -11.76 0.30 3.51
C GLU A 88 -11.03 -0.17 4.76
N LEU A 89 -9.78 0.29 4.98
CA LEU A 89 -9.02 -0.06 6.17
C LEU A 89 -9.71 0.39 7.46
N VAL A 90 -10.03 1.68 7.59
CA VAL A 90 -10.66 2.23 8.81
C VAL A 90 -12.03 1.58 9.04
N GLY A 91 -12.81 1.40 7.97
CA GLY A 91 -14.11 0.72 8.02
C GLY A 91 -13.99 -0.74 8.48
N SER A 92 -12.99 -1.48 7.99
CA SER A 92 -12.75 -2.87 8.39
C SER A 92 -12.44 -2.99 9.89
N ILE A 93 -11.68 -2.04 10.44
CA ILE A 93 -11.34 -1.99 11.88
C ILE A 93 -12.57 -1.60 12.71
N GLY A 94 -13.33 -0.59 12.27
CA GLY A 94 -14.55 -0.16 12.95
C GLY A 94 -15.64 -1.22 12.95
N LEU A 95 -15.66 -2.08 11.92
CA LEU A 95 -16.61 -3.17 11.82
C LEU A 95 -16.18 -4.45 12.54
N ALA A 96 -14.92 -4.58 12.98
CA ALA A 96 -14.39 -5.79 13.61
C ALA A 96 -15.18 -6.13 14.89
N GLU A 97 -15.85 -7.28 14.86
CA GLU A 97 -16.72 -7.75 15.94
C GLU A 97 -16.12 -8.99 16.61
N ILE A 98 -16.01 -8.98 17.93
CA ILE A 98 -15.44 -10.09 18.70
C ILE A 98 -16.38 -11.29 18.59
N ALA A 99 -15.84 -12.42 18.13
CA ALA A 99 -16.56 -13.69 18.13
C ALA A 99 -16.21 -14.54 19.36
N GLU A 100 -14.92 -14.59 19.71
CA GLU A 100 -14.42 -15.41 20.81
C GLU A 100 -13.10 -14.83 21.34
N ALA A 101 -12.94 -14.72 22.66
CA ALA A 101 -11.63 -14.48 23.26
C ALA A 101 -10.75 -15.73 23.15
N LYS A 102 -9.45 -15.54 22.91
CA LYS A 102 -8.49 -16.62 22.70
C LYS A 102 -7.49 -16.70 23.87
N THR A 103 -6.24 -16.32 23.64
CA THR A 103 -5.16 -16.44 24.63
C THR A 103 -4.76 -15.07 25.18
N THR A 104 -4.35 -15.03 26.45
CA THR A 104 -3.64 -13.89 27.06
C THR A 104 -2.15 -14.18 27.26
N ASP A 105 -1.70 -15.37 26.85
CA ASP A 105 -0.30 -15.80 26.94
C ASP A 105 0.47 -15.27 25.72
N PRO A 106 1.42 -14.32 25.90
CA PRO A 106 2.17 -13.73 24.78
C PRO A 106 3.03 -14.74 24.04
N THR A 107 3.40 -15.87 24.66
CA THR A 107 4.19 -16.92 23.99
C THR A 107 3.43 -17.62 22.88
N ARG A 108 2.10 -17.45 22.82
CA ARG A 108 1.20 -18.05 21.85
C ARG A 108 0.74 -17.09 20.76
N HIS A 109 1.22 -15.85 20.75
CA HIS A 109 0.83 -14.87 19.73
C HIS A 109 1.29 -15.29 18.33
N ALA A 110 2.49 -15.86 18.20
CA ALA A 110 3.00 -16.36 16.93
C ALA A 110 2.14 -17.49 16.33
N ASP A 111 1.54 -18.35 17.17
CA ASP A 111 0.63 -19.42 16.74
C ASP A 111 -0.62 -18.90 16.00
N LEU A 112 -0.93 -17.61 16.14
CA LEU A 112 -2.11 -16.94 15.59
C LEU A 112 -1.75 -15.86 14.55
N GLY A 113 -0.47 -15.73 14.18
CA GLY A 113 -0.01 -14.61 13.36
C GLY A 113 -0.10 -13.25 14.06
N LEU A 114 0.02 -13.19 15.39
CA LEU A 114 -0.16 -11.98 16.20
C LEU A 114 1.12 -11.51 16.90
N ALA A 115 2.26 -12.08 16.54
CA ALA A 115 3.55 -11.63 17.05
C ALA A 115 3.88 -10.22 16.52
N ASP A 116 4.96 -9.65 17.04
CA ASP A 116 5.48 -8.37 16.57
C ASP A 116 5.62 -8.38 15.03
N PRO A 117 5.28 -7.28 14.32
CA PRO A 117 5.38 -7.23 12.86
C PRO A 117 6.77 -7.56 12.32
N THR A 118 7.81 -7.37 13.11
CA THR A 118 9.21 -7.66 12.75
C THR A 118 9.70 -9.04 13.18
N ALA A 119 8.84 -9.86 13.83
CA ALA A 119 9.22 -11.17 14.39
C ALA A 119 9.56 -12.23 13.34
N GLY A 120 9.28 -11.98 12.05
CA GLY A 120 9.46 -12.92 10.95
C GLY A 120 8.42 -14.04 10.98
N ASP A 121 8.53 -14.97 11.95
CA ASP A 121 7.58 -16.08 12.11
C ASP A 121 6.39 -15.68 12.98
N GLY A 122 5.18 -16.03 12.54
CA GLY A 122 3.93 -15.67 13.20
C GLY A 122 3.70 -14.16 13.38
N ALA A 123 4.40 -13.32 12.61
CA ALA A 123 4.26 -11.87 12.63
C ALA A 123 2.86 -11.46 12.16
N GLY A 124 2.26 -10.48 12.84
CA GLY A 124 1.01 -9.87 12.41
C GLY A 124 1.22 -8.54 11.69
N THR A 125 0.21 -8.13 10.94
CA THR A 125 0.17 -6.79 10.35
C THR A 125 -0.34 -5.79 11.39
N GLU A 126 0.47 -4.79 11.73
CA GLU A 126 0.10 -3.74 12.69
C GLU A 126 -0.53 -2.56 11.97
N VAL A 127 -1.61 -2.03 12.55
CA VAL A 127 -2.26 -0.79 12.13
C VAL A 127 -2.53 0.10 13.34
N ILE A 128 -2.04 1.34 13.28
CA ILE A 128 -2.23 2.35 14.33
C ILE A 128 -2.97 3.54 13.73
N LEU A 129 -4.07 3.94 14.36
CA LEU A 129 -4.84 5.15 14.03
C LEU A 129 -4.68 6.16 15.15
N GLU A 130 -4.24 7.38 14.81
CA GLU A 130 -3.98 8.44 15.79
C GLU A 130 -4.65 9.75 15.39
N ASN A 131 -5.01 10.57 16.37
CA ASN A 131 -5.50 11.93 16.16
C ASN A 131 -4.34 12.92 15.99
N ALA A 132 -4.67 14.19 15.75
CA ALA A 132 -3.67 15.25 15.52
C ALA A 132 -2.79 15.54 16.75
N GLU A 133 -3.25 15.20 17.96
CA GLU A 133 -2.49 15.35 19.20
C GLU A 133 -1.59 14.14 19.52
N GLY A 134 -1.53 13.12 18.65
CA GLY A 134 -0.81 11.87 18.89
C GLY A 134 -1.54 10.91 19.85
N GLY A 135 -2.80 11.20 20.16
CA GLY A 135 -3.69 10.34 20.92
C GLY A 135 -4.17 9.17 20.08
N ARG A 136 -3.91 7.96 20.56
CA ARG A 136 -4.33 6.70 19.94
C ARG A 136 -5.86 6.57 19.89
N ILE A 137 -6.37 6.26 18.69
CA ILE A 137 -7.78 5.98 18.42
C ILE A 137 -8.00 4.48 18.36
N ALA A 138 -7.16 3.77 17.59
CA ALA A 138 -7.14 2.32 17.51
C ALA A 138 -5.70 1.83 17.29
N HIS A 139 -5.40 0.63 17.76
CA HIS A 139 -4.12 -0.03 17.55
C HIS A 139 -4.38 -1.53 17.49
N VAL A 140 -4.33 -2.08 16.28
CA VAL A 140 -4.66 -3.47 16.01
C VAL A 140 -3.47 -4.17 15.40
N ILE A 141 -3.24 -5.40 15.83
CA ILE A 141 -2.38 -6.37 15.14
C ILE A 141 -3.33 -7.41 14.57
N ALA A 142 -3.29 -7.58 13.25
CA ALA A 142 -4.12 -8.49 12.49
C ALA A 142 -3.30 -9.70 12.05
N GLY A 143 -3.75 -10.89 12.42
CA GLY A 143 -3.07 -12.15 12.15
C GLY A 143 -3.83 -13.04 11.19
N ASP A 144 -3.70 -14.34 11.44
CA ASP A 144 -4.18 -15.39 10.54
C ASP A 144 -5.70 -15.35 10.34
N ARG A 145 -6.11 -15.81 9.15
CA ARG A 145 -7.51 -15.92 8.76
C ARG A 145 -8.08 -17.26 9.21
N ASP A 146 -9.26 -17.23 9.81
CA ASP A 146 -10.08 -18.40 10.09
C ASP A 146 -11.36 -18.34 9.26
N ILE A 147 -11.32 -19.01 8.10
CA ILE A 147 -12.46 -19.07 7.18
C ILE A 147 -13.60 -19.98 7.68
N THR A 148 -13.38 -20.73 8.77
CA THR A 148 -14.42 -21.62 9.33
C THR A 148 -15.44 -20.85 10.15
N LEU A 149 -15.09 -19.66 10.63
CA LEU A 149 -16.02 -18.73 11.23
C LEU A 149 -16.94 -18.17 10.12
N GLY A 150 -18.20 -18.59 10.12
CA GLY A 150 -19.17 -18.20 9.08
C GLY A 150 -19.44 -16.68 8.98
N GLY A 151 -20.19 -16.28 7.96
CA GLY A 151 -20.46 -14.87 7.64
C GLY A 151 -19.71 -14.43 6.38
N THR A 152 -20.04 -13.23 5.88
CA THR A 152 -19.50 -12.72 4.60
C THR A 152 -18.00 -12.45 4.65
N THR A 153 -17.49 -12.08 5.82
CA THR A 153 -16.11 -11.63 6.01
C THR A 153 -15.20 -12.73 6.55
N GLY A 154 -15.73 -13.86 7.02
CA GLY A 154 -14.94 -14.88 7.73
C GLY A 154 -14.42 -14.40 9.09
N GLY A 155 -13.51 -15.16 9.69
CA GLY A 155 -12.83 -14.83 10.94
C GLY A 155 -11.38 -14.40 10.75
N GLN A 156 -10.88 -13.53 11.62
CA GLN A 156 -9.47 -13.17 11.71
C GLN A 156 -9.04 -13.11 13.18
N PHE A 157 -7.84 -13.61 13.48
CA PHE A 157 -7.25 -13.39 14.79
C PHE A 157 -6.76 -11.96 14.90
N LEU A 158 -7.16 -11.26 15.95
CA LEU A 158 -6.82 -9.86 16.21
C LEU A 158 -6.28 -9.71 17.63
N ARG A 159 -5.43 -8.69 17.82
CA ARG A 159 -4.98 -8.22 19.14
C ARG A 159 -4.99 -6.69 19.15
N ARG A 160 -5.35 -6.08 20.29
CA ARG A 160 -5.08 -4.67 20.54
C ARG A 160 -3.61 -4.59 20.88
N GLY A 161 -2.82 -3.83 20.15
CA GLY A 161 -1.36 -3.97 20.24
C GLY A 161 -0.77 -3.69 21.64
N ASP A 162 -1.49 -2.93 22.46
CA ASP A 162 -1.13 -2.60 23.85
C ASP A 162 -1.57 -3.66 24.89
N GLU A 163 -2.23 -4.75 24.47
CA GLU A 163 -2.81 -5.78 25.34
C GLU A 163 -2.32 -7.19 24.94
N ASN A 164 -2.23 -8.12 25.90
CA ASN A 164 -1.88 -9.52 25.60
C ASN A 164 -3.07 -10.38 25.19
N GLU A 165 -4.29 -9.92 25.49
CA GLU A 165 -5.52 -10.61 25.11
C GLU A 165 -5.66 -10.62 23.59
N THR A 166 -6.14 -11.74 23.07
CA THR A 166 -6.32 -11.97 21.64
C THR A 166 -7.75 -12.42 21.39
N TRP A 167 -8.27 -12.13 20.21
CA TRP A 167 -9.65 -12.44 19.85
C TRP A 167 -9.68 -13.09 18.48
N LEU A 168 -10.58 -14.05 18.28
CA LEU A 168 -11.11 -14.34 16.97
C LEU A 168 -12.26 -13.36 16.72
N ALA A 169 -12.19 -12.60 15.63
CA ALA A 169 -13.17 -11.58 15.29
C ALA A 169 -13.75 -11.82 13.89
N ARG A 170 -15.00 -11.41 13.68
CA ARG A 170 -15.60 -11.28 12.34
C ARG A 170 -15.06 -10.01 11.71
N ALA A 171 -13.95 -10.14 10.99
CA ALA A 171 -13.23 -9.03 10.40
C ALA A 171 -12.41 -9.51 9.20
N ARG A 172 -11.98 -8.57 8.35
CA ARG A 172 -10.96 -8.76 7.32
C ARG A 172 -10.17 -7.45 7.25
N ILE A 173 -9.11 -7.37 8.03
CA ILE A 173 -8.19 -6.25 8.10
C ILE A 173 -6.96 -6.67 7.31
N GLU A 174 -6.89 -6.21 6.06
CA GLU A 174 -5.84 -6.52 5.10
C GLU A 174 -5.43 -5.21 4.42
N PRO A 175 -4.68 -4.32 5.10
CA PRO A 175 -4.21 -3.07 4.49
C PRO A 175 -3.25 -3.36 3.34
N PRO A 176 -3.06 -2.41 2.40
CA PRO A 176 -2.00 -2.54 1.42
C PRO A 176 -0.61 -2.66 2.07
N THR A 177 0.07 -3.79 1.85
CA THR A 177 1.44 -4.06 2.34
C THR A 177 2.51 -3.74 1.31
N ARG A 178 2.16 -2.95 0.30
CA ARG A 178 3.06 -2.41 -0.73
C ARG A 178 2.68 -0.97 -1.01
N ARG A 179 3.68 -0.13 -1.29
CA ARG A 179 3.47 1.32 -1.53
C ARG A 179 2.43 1.60 -2.62
N ALA A 180 2.50 0.90 -3.76
CA ALA A 180 1.57 1.08 -4.88
C ALA A 180 0.09 0.94 -4.48
N GLY A 181 -0.25 0.06 -3.53
CA GLY A 181 -1.65 -0.15 -3.14
C GLY A 181 -2.25 1.01 -2.33
N TRP A 182 -1.45 1.99 -1.95
CA TRP A 182 -1.90 3.21 -1.28
C TRP A 182 -2.22 4.36 -2.23
N PHE A 183 -1.91 4.23 -3.52
CA PHE A 183 -2.02 5.34 -4.47
C PHE A 183 -2.98 5.01 -5.62
N GLU A 184 -3.58 6.05 -6.19
CA GLU A 184 -4.18 5.96 -7.52
C GLU A 184 -3.05 5.94 -8.55
N THR A 185 -2.52 4.76 -8.83
CA THR A 185 -1.32 4.58 -9.66
C THR A 185 -1.49 5.02 -11.11
N ARG A 186 -2.73 5.09 -11.60
CA ARG A 186 -3.04 5.59 -12.94
C ARG A 186 -3.05 7.11 -12.97
N LEU A 187 -2.00 7.71 -13.54
CA LEU A 187 -1.87 9.16 -13.66
C LEU A 187 -2.71 9.71 -14.80
N PHE A 188 -2.77 8.99 -15.91
CA PHE A 188 -3.38 9.45 -17.14
C PHE A 188 -3.93 8.28 -17.95
N GLU A 189 -5.06 8.52 -18.62
CA GLU A 189 -5.68 7.58 -19.55
C GLU A 189 -6.23 8.31 -20.76
N THR A 190 -5.95 7.80 -21.96
CA THR A 190 -6.48 8.31 -23.22
C THR A 190 -6.68 7.18 -24.22
N ASP A 191 -7.56 7.41 -25.20
CA ASP A 191 -7.68 6.53 -26.36
C ASP A 191 -6.40 6.58 -27.21
N ALA A 192 -6.03 5.41 -27.74
CA ALA A 192 -4.82 5.24 -28.53
C ALA A 192 -4.75 6.23 -29.70
N ASP A 193 -5.84 6.35 -30.46
CA ASP A 193 -5.96 7.21 -31.66
C ASP A 193 -5.63 8.69 -31.38
N ARG A 194 -5.79 9.15 -30.14
CA ARG A 194 -5.44 10.50 -29.72
C ARG A 194 -3.93 10.73 -29.60
N ILE A 195 -3.10 9.70 -29.59
CA ILE A 195 -1.63 9.84 -29.57
C ILE A 195 -1.14 9.95 -31.01
N THR A 196 -0.57 11.09 -31.39
CA THR A 196 -0.22 11.40 -32.79
C THR A 196 1.22 11.08 -33.14
N SER A 197 2.13 11.22 -32.18
CA SER A 197 3.55 10.96 -32.37
C SER A 197 4.24 10.74 -31.03
N ALA A 198 5.40 10.08 -31.07
CA ALA A 198 6.28 9.92 -29.93
C ALA A 198 7.74 10.12 -30.33
N THR A 199 8.60 10.40 -29.36
CA THR A 199 10.05 10.49 -29.60
C THR A 199 10.80 9.94 -28.40
N LEU A 200 11.66 8.96 -28.66
CA LEU A 200 12.60 8.42 -27.69
C LEU A 200 13.97 9.05 -27.95
N GLN A 201 14.53 9.72 -26.95
CA GLN A 201 15.93 10.12 -26.91
C GLN A 201 16.69 9.11 -26.03
N PRO A 202 17.50 8.21 -26.63
CA PRO A 202 18.29 7.26 -25.87
C PRO A 202 19.50 7.94 -25.21
N ALA A 203 20.19 7.19 -24.34
CA ALA A 203 21.40 7.67 -23.67
C ALA A 203 22.54 7.96 -24.66
N THR A 204 22.58 7.23 -25.77
CA THR A 204 23.54 7.39 -26.85
C THR A 204 22.84 7.20 -28.20
N GLY A 205 23.27 7.95 -29.21
CA GLY A 205 22.70 7.90 -30.55
C GLY A 205 21.68 9.00 -30.84
N ALA A 206 21.07 8.93 -32.01
CA ALA A 206 20.08 9.90 -32.47
C ALA A 206 18.70 9.65 -31.83
N ALA A 207 17.90 10.70 -31.72
CA ALA A 207 16.50 10.59 -31.34
C ALA A 207 15.73 9.73 -32.36
N ILE A 208 14.83 8.90 -31.85
CA ILE A 208 14.00 7.98 -32.61
C ILE A 208 12.59 8.54 -32.60
N ALA A 209 12.14 9.02 -33.75
CA ALA A 209 10.79 9.53 -33.94
C ALA A 209 9.85 8.40 -34.36
N PHE A 210 8.67 8.37 -33.75
CA PHE A 210 7.59 7.47 -34.09
C PHE A 210 6.39 8.29 -34.54
N GLU A 211 5.88 8.00 -35.73
CA GLU A 211 4.73 8.69 -36.32
C GLU A 211 3.57 7.72 -36.45
N ARG A 212 2.36 8.19 -36.17
CA ARG A 212 1.15 7.40 -36.41
C ARG A 212 0.94 7.16 -37.91
N SER A 213 0.71 5.91 -38.29
CA SER A 213 0.32 5.48 -39.62
C SER A 213 -0.87 4.53 -39.54
N GLY A 214 -2.08 5.09 -39.66
CA GLY A 214 -3.32 4.34 -39.40
C GLY A 214 -3.46 4.05 -37.90
N ASP A 215 -3.61 2.76 -37.57
CA ASP A 215 -3.75 2.31 -36.19
C ASP A 215 -2.38 2.08 -35.51
N ASP A 216 -1.30 1.99 -36.29
CA ASP A 216 0.05 1.66 -35.82
C ASP A 216 0.98 2.89 -35.76
N PHE A 217 2.13 2.70 -35.12
CA PHE A 217 3.25 3.65 -35.15
C PHE A 217 4.37 3.12 -36.04
N ILE A 218 5.01 4.01 -36.78
CA ILE A 218 6.13 3.68 -37.66
C ILE A 218 7.37 4.51 -37.37
N ILE A 219 8.53 3.91 -37.55
CA ILE A 219 9.84 4.55 -37.60
C ILE A 219 10.19 4.83 -39.06
N GLY A 220 10.72 6.03 -39.35
CA GLY A 220 11.14 6.37 -40.71
C GLY A 220 12.20 5.41 -41.26
N ALA A 221 11.98 4.85 -42.45
CA ALA A 221 12.84 3.83 -43.06
C ALA A 221 14.32 4.24 -43.19
N ASN A 222 14.60 5.55 -43.36
CA ASN A 222 15.97 6.07 -43.40
C ASN A 222 16.73 5.88 -42.08
N LEU A 223 16.01 5.79 -40.96
CA LEU A 223 16.62 5.55 -39.66
C LEU A 223 16.99 4.08 -39.51
N LEU A 224 16.17 3.15 -40.01
CA LEU A 224 16.34 1.70 -39.86
C LEU A 224 17.52 1.08 -40.64
N ASP A 225 18.23 1.85 -41.47
CA ASP A 225 19.44 1.42 -42.20
C ASP A 225 19.32 0.05 -42.90
N GLY A 226 18.18 -0.16 -43.58
CA GLY A 226 17.90 -1.39 -44.32
C GLY A 226 17.36 -2.56 -43.49
N LYS A 227 17.11 -2.36 -42.20
CA LYS A 227 16.35 -3.28 -41.34
C LYS A 227 14.85 -3.02 -41.41
N GLU A 228 14.08 -3.99 -40.91
CA GLU A 228 12.64 -3.83 -40.70
C GLU A 228 12.36 -3.37 -39.27
N GLN A 229 11.19 -2.78 -39.06
CA GLN A 229 10.73 -2.36 -37.74
C GLN A 229 10.30 -3.59 -36.92
N ASP A 230 10.65 -3.62 -35.64
CA ASP A 230 10.02 -4.55 -34.69
C ASP A 230 8.68 -3.97 -34.22
N ASP A 231 7.59 -4.37 -34.88
CA ASP A 231 6.24 -3.88 -34.59
C ASP A 231 5.81 -4.18 -33.15
N GLY A 232 6.29 -5.28 -32.56
CA GLY A 232 5.97 -5.66 -31.19
C GLY A 232 6.55 -4.68 -30.17
N HIS A 233 7.81 -4.28 -30.35
CA HIS A 233 8.43 -3.25 -29.52
C HIS A 233 7.86 -1.86 -29.82
N VAL A 234 7.67 -1.48 -31.08
CA VAL A 234 7.14 -0.16 -31.44
C VAL A 234 5.72 0.06 -30.91
N ALA A 235 4.85 -0.97 -30.95
CA ALA A 235 3.50 -0.88 -30.41
C ALA A 235 3.44 -0.60 -28.90
N ARG A 236 4.54 -0.82 -28.16
CA ARG A 236 4.60 -0.52 -26.71
C ARG A 236 4.80 0.96 -26.41
N ILE A 237 5.32 1.74 -27.37
CA ILE A 237 5.54 3.18 -27.20
C ILE A 237 4.22 3.94 -26.98
N PRO A 238 3.22 3.87 -27.88
CA PRO A 238 1.94 4.55 -27.65
C PRO A 238 1.20 3.97 -26.44
N ARG A 239 1.24 2.65 -26.21
CA ARG A 239 0.56 1.99 -25.08
C ARG A 239 0.97 2.53 -23.71
N LEU A 240 2.24 2.93 -23.55
CA LEU A 240 2.71 3.59 -22.32
C LEU A 240 1.94 4.90 -22.05
N PHE A 241 1.62 5.65 -23.10
CA PHE A 241 0.92 6.93 -22.98
C PHE A 241 -0.60 6.79 -23.08
N GLU A 242 -1.12 5.64 -23.52
CA GLU A 242 -2.54 5.28 -23.41
C GLU A 242 -2.95 5.18 -21.94
N THR A 243 -2.16 4.45 -21.13
CA THR A 243 -2.33 4.34 -19.68
C THR A 243 -1.00 4.58 -18.98
N LEU A 244 -0.79 5.81 -18.52
CA LEU A 244 0.44 6.16 -17.79
C LEU A 244 0.26 5.80 -16.32
N ASP A 245 0.79 4.65 -15.93
CA ASP A 245 0.78 4.15 -14.57
C ASP A 245 2.17 4.28 -13.91
N PHE A 246 2.22 4.32 -12.57
CA PHE A 246 3.47 4.26 -11.80
C PHE A 246 3.45 3.15 -10.74
N ALA A 247 4.65 2.73 -10.32
CA ALA A 247 4.86 1.73 -9.28
C ALA A 247 5.22 2.35 -7.91
N ASP A 248 5.88 3.50 -7.90
CA ASP A 248 6.15 4.28 -6.68
C ASP A 248 6.29 5.78 -6.99
N VAL A 249 6.23 6.61 -5.96
CA VAL A 249 6.31 8.06 -6.03
C VAL A 249 7.18 8.61 -4.90
N ARG A 250 7.95 9.65 -5.21
CA ARG A 250 8.79 10.40 -4.26
C ARG A 250 8.77 11.89 -4.59
N PRO A 251 9.18 12.77 -3.67
CA PRO A 251 9.35 14.19 -3.99
C PRO A 251 10.43 14.32 -5.09
N ASP A 252 10.22 15.24 -6.02
CA ASP A 252 11.27 15.59 -6.98
C ASP A 252 12.38 16.35 -6.26
N GLY A 253 13.58 15.77 -6.21
CA GLY A 253 14.75 16.34 -5.57
C GLY A 253 15.42 17.44 -6.41
N GLY A 254 14.94 17.69 -7.63
CA GLY A 254 15.52 18.65 -8.56
C GLY A 254 16.81 18.14 -9.20
N GLU A 255 17.06 16.83 -9.19
CA GLU A 255 18.21 16.24 -9.85
C GLU A 255 18.15 16.48 -11.36
N ALA A 256 19.31 16.74 -11.97
CA ALA A 256 19.41 16.78 -13.43
C ALA A 256 19.04 15.41 -14.00
N ASP A 257 18.24 15.39 -15.06
CA ASP A 257 17.94 14.16 -15.79
C ASP A 257 19.19 13.59 -16.48
N THR A 258 19.10 12.35 -16.94
CA THR A 258 20.21 11.65 -17.60
C THR A 258 20.33 11.98 -19.08
N GLY A 259 19.56 12.94 -19.61
CA GLY A 259 19.39 13.21 -21.03
C GLY A 259 18.49 12.21 -21.77
N VAL A 260 18.14 11.09 -21.12
CA VAL A 260 17.23 10.08 -21.66
C VAL A 260 15.81 10.52 -21.40
N HIS A 261 15.01 10.63 -22.45
CA HIS A 261 13.59 10.94 -22.30
C HIS A 261 12.75 10.28 -23.37
N LEU A 262 11.50 10.01 -23.01
CA LEU A 262 10.47 9.56 -23.94
C LEU A 262 9.33 10.57 -23.89
N SER A 263 8.93 11.06 -25.05
CA SER A 263 7.84 12.03 -25.16
C SER A 263 6.76 11.53 -26.10
N ALA A 264 5.53 11.98 -25.87
CA ALA A 264 4.40 11.77 -26.77
C ALA A 264 3.60 13.05 -26.94
N SER A 265 3.14 13.27 -28.16
CA SER A 265 2.22 14.33 -28.51
C SER A 265 0.84 13.75 -28.77
N MET A 266 -0.18 14.46 -28.30
CA MET A 266 -1.58 14.06 -28.44
C MET A 266 -2.37 15.07 -29.26
N GLU A 267 -3.48 14.61 -29.81
CA GLU A 267 -4.52 15.46 -30.36
C GLU A 267 -4.98 16.47 -29.30
N ALA A 268 -5.30 17.69 -29.75
CA ALA A 268 -5.59 18.86 -28.91
C ALA A 268 -4.37 19.51 -28.21
N GLY A 269 -3.14 19.07 -28.52
CA GLY A 269 -1.92 19.81 -28.16
C GLY A 269 -1.36 19.54 -26.77
N THR A 270 -1.78 18.45 -26.12
CA THR A 270 -1.09 17.94 -24.92
C THR A 270 0.21 17.25 -25.34
N HIS A 271 1.31 17.57 -24.66
CA HIS A 271 2.60 16.91 -24.83
C HIS A 271 3.10 16.43 -23.48
N ILE A 272 3.47 15.15 -23.37
CA ILE A 272 3.97 14.55 -22.13
C ILE A 272 5.39 14.09 -22.38
N THR A 273 6.31 14.45 -21.49
CA THR A 273 7.71 14.02 -21.52
C THR A 273 8.08 13.32 -20.22
N LEU A 274 8.58 12.11 -20.33
CA LEU A 274 9.13 11.32 -19.24
C LEU A 274 10.65 11.51 -19.23
N HIS A 275 11.14 12.40 -18.38
CA HIS A 275 12.56 12.69 -18.21
C HIS A 275 13.17 11.70 -17.23
N THR A 276 14.17 10.94 -17.66
CA THR A 276 14.69 9.88 -16.82
C THR A 276 15.69 10.40 -15.82
N LEU A 277 15.47 10.07 -14.54
CA LEU A 277 16.32 10.52 -13.44
C LEU A 277 17.48 9.54 -13.18
N PRO A 278 18.57 10.00 -12.55
CA PRO A 278 19.65 9.13 -12.12
C PRO A 278 19.13 8.06 -11.15
N GLY A 279 19.70 6.85 -11.25
CA GLY A 279 19.45 5.81 -10.25
C GLY A 279 19.95 6.24 -8.87
N SER A 280 19.29 5.77 -7.82
CA SER A 280 19.76 5.93 -6.44
C SER A 280 20.47 4.65 -6.01
N GLU A 281 21.50 4.77 -5.18
CA GLU A 281 22.21 3.58 -4.67
C GLU A 281 21.23 2.68 -3.91
N GLY A 282 21.18 1.39 -4.27
CA GLY A 282 20.24 0.42 -3.70
C GLY A 282 18.82 0.46 -4.27
N ASP A 283 18.53 1.30 -5.27
CA ASP A 283 17.24 1.37 -5.95
C ASP A 283 17.39 1.02 -7.44
N ASP A 284 16.85 -0.12 -7.84
CA ASP A 284 16.87 -0.62 -9.22
C ASP A 284 15.72 -0.08 -10.08
N ARG A 285 14.80 0.69 -9.49
CA ARG A 285 13.65 1.25 -10.21
C ARG A 285 14.07 2.38 -11.12
N ARG A 286 13.39 2.48 -12.26
CA ARG A 286 13.57 3.60 -13.17
C ARG A 286 12.63 4.74 -12.82
N TRP A 287 13.22 5.76 -12.21
CA TRP A 287 12.54 7.00 -11.86
C TRP A 287 12.48 7.97 -13.04
N VAL A 288 11.33 8.60 -13.22
CA VAL A 288 11.09 9.66 -14.19
C VAL A 288 10.50 10.89 -13.52
N ARG A 289 10.88 12.07 -14.01
CA ARG A 289 10.13 13.30 -13.84
C ARG A 289 9.20 13.45 -15.03
N ILE A 290 7.93 13.73 -14.77
CA ILE A 290 6.91 13.87 -15.82
C ILE A 290 6.70 15.38 -16.06
N GLU A 291 7.03 15.83 -17.26
CA GLU A 291 6.71 17.18 -17.72
C GLU A 291 5.49 17.11 -18.63
N VAL A 292 4.56 18.05 -18.46
CA VAL A 292 3.33 18.11 -19.27
C VAL A 292 3.15 19.53 -19.80
N GLN A 293 3.02 19.63 -21.11
CA GLN A 293 2.79 20.87 -21.83
C GLN A 293 1.41 20.85 -22.52
N GLY A 294 0.85 22.03 -22.77
CA GLY A 294 -0.46 22.21 -23.38
C GLY A 294 -1.51 22.80 -22.42
N GLU A 295 -2.52 23.45 -23.00
CA GLU A 295 -3.59 24.19 -22.30
C GLU A 295 -4.93 23.43 -22.34
N THR A 296 -4.88 22.10 -22.24
CA THR A 296 -6.08 21.26 -22.21
C THR A 296 -6.44 20.90 -20.76
N LYS A 297 -7.73 20.60 -20.52
CA LYS A 297 -8.18 20.08 -19.21
C LYS A 297 -7.42 18.83 -18.78
N ALA A 298 -7.06 17.98 -19.73
CA ALA A 298 -6.33 16.74 -19.47
C ALA A 298 -4.88 17.05 -19.05
N ALA A 299 -4.23 18.01 -19.71
CA ALA A 299 -2.90 18.49 -19.32
C ALA A 299 -2.90 19.15 -17.93
N ASP A 300 -3.89 19.99 -17.63
CA ASP A 300 -4.04 20.63 -16.30
C ASP A 300 -4.26 19.59 -15.20
N ALA A 301 -5.15 18.60 -15.44
CA ALA A 301 -5.42 17.54 -14.49
C ALA A 301 -4.17 16.69 -14.22
N LEU A 302 -3.43 16.31 -15.27
CA LEU A 302 -2.19 15.55 -15.11
C LEU A 302 -1.11 16.37 -14.39
N ARG A 303 -0.88 17.65 -14.76
CA ARG A 303 0.07 18.54 -14.08
C ARG A 303 -0.18 18.61 -12.58
N SER A 304 -1.44 18.78 -12.17
CA SER A 304 -1.82 18.84 -10.74
C SER A 304 -1.45 17.58 -9.95
N ARG A 305 -1.22 16.45 -10.63
CA ARG A 305 -0.86 15.16 -10.05
C ARG A 305 0.62 14.82 -10.17
N VAL A 306 1.39 15.50 -11.01
CA VAL A 306 2.81 15.15 -11.26
C VAL A 306 3.79 16.24 -10.84
N ASP A 307 3.34 17.49 -10.77
CA ASP A 307 4.19 18.63 -10.40
C ASP A 307 4.78 18.44 -9.00
N GLY A 308 6.11 18.54 -8.89
CA GLY A 308 6.85 18.38 -7.63
C GLY A 308 7.16 16.94 -7.24
N PHE A 309 6.85 15.95 -8.09
CA PHE A 309 7.08 14.54 -7.82
C PHE A 309 7.89 13.85 -8.92
N ALA A 310 8.58 12.79 -8.52
CA ALA A 310 9.19 11.81 -9.40
C ALA A 310 8.48 10.46 -9.22
N PHE A 311 8.38 9.70 -10.30
CA PHE A 311 7.61 8.46 -10.36
C PHE A 311 8.49 7.31 -10.83
N ALA A 312 8.43 6.18 -10.14
CA ALA A 312 9.04 4.94 -10.61
C ALA A 312 8.08 4.27 -11.60
N LEU A 313 8.55 3.97 -12.81
CA LEU A 313 7.78 3.19 -13.77
C LEU A 313 7.73 1.72 -13.36
N SER A 314 6.77 0.97 -13.90
CA SER A 314 6.77 -0.49 -13.80
C SER A 314 8.05 -1.05 -14.42
N ALA A 315 8.54 -2.20 -13.93
CA ALA A 315 9.73 -2.83 -14.50
C ALA A 315 9.58 -3.18 -16.00
N ASN A 316 8.34 -3.33 -16.48
CA ASN A 316 8.07 -3.57 -17.89
C ASN A 316 8.25 -2.28 -18.71
N ASP A 317 7.64 -1.19 -18.26
CA ASP A 317 7.63 0.10 -18.94
C ASP A 317 8.98 0.80 -18.90
N ALA A 318 9.68 0.66 -17.76
CA ALA A 318 11.04 1.15 -17.57
C ALA A 318 12.02 0.67 -18.65
N LYS A 319 11.80 -0.52 -19.24
CA LYS A 319 12.66 -1.05 -20.32
C LYS A 319 12.65 -0.16 -21.55
N ILE A 320 11.53 0.48 -21.84
CA ILE A 320 11.36 1.34 -23.03
C ILE A 320 12.39 2.47 -23.03
N LEU A 321 12.67 3.05 -21.86
CA LEU A 321 13.64 4.14 -21.70
C LEU A 321 15.10 3.68 -21.91
N GLY A 322 15.35 2.37 -21.91
CA GLY A 322 16.66 1.79 -22.21
C GLY A 322 16.83 1.39 -23.67
N TRP A 323 15.79 1.45 -24.49
CA TRP A 323 15.84 1.00 -25.87
C TRP A 323 16.67 1.92 -26.76
N THR A 324 17.32 1.28 -27.72
CA THR A 324 18.02 1.90 -28.83
C THR A 324 17.29 1.56 -30.13
N LEU A 325 17.76 2.12 -31.24
CA LEU A 325 17.22 1.76 -32.55
C LEU A 325 17.37 0.25 -32.83
N ALA A 326 18.43 -0.38 -32.33
CA ALA A 326 18.66 -1.81 -32.54
C ALA A 326 17.59 -2.68 -31.88
N ASP A 327 17.05 -2.24 -30.74
CA ASP A 327 15.96 -2.94 -30.03
C ASP A 327 14.59 -2.76 -30.72
N LEU A 328 14.50 -1.79 -31.63
CA LEU A 328 13.28 -1.43 -32.37
C LEU A 328 13.31 -1.89 -33.83
N SER A 329 14.31 -2.68 -34.19
CA SER A 329 14.55 -3.13 -35.56
C SER A 329 14.91 -4.61 -35.59
N GLU A 330 14.45 -5.31 -36.62
CA GLU A 330 14.80 -6.69 -36.89
C GLU A 330 15.42 -6.85 -38.28
N ASP A 331 16.23 -7.89 -38.45
CA ASP A 331 16.84 -8.17 -39.74
C ASP A 331 15.76 -8.65 -40.72
N THR A 332 15.77 -8.10 -41.94
CA THR A 332 14.78 -8.45 -42.98
C THR A 332 14.76 -9.96 -43.21
N ALA A 333 13.58 -10.56 -43.09
CA ALA A 333 13.43 -11.99 -43.38
C ALA A 333 13.81 -12.26 -44.85
N SER A 334 14.83 -13.12 -45.05
CA SER A 334 15.30 -13.53 -46.38
C SER A 334 14.32 -14.44 -47.11
#